data_AF-X1L1H6-F1
#
_entry.id   AF-X1L1H6-F1
#
_cell.length_a   1.000
_cell.length_b   1.000
_cell.length_c   1.000
_cell.angle_alpha   90.00
_cell.angle_beta   90.00
_cell.angle_gamma   90.00
#
_symmetry.space_group_name_H-M   'P 1'
#
loop_
_entity.id
_entity.type
_entity.pdbx_description
1 polymer ?
#
loop_
_entity_poly.entity_id
_entity_poly.type
_entity_poly.pdbx_seq_one_letter_code
_entity_poly.pdbx_strand_id
1 'polypeptide(L)'
;GWFYYYASPDNATQKYLYRVRLDGSRAPERITPVDQPGTHNYDFSPDARLAFHTYSTFDNPPVTELVQLPKHRVVRVLEDNNKLNDKTRPLISRPTEFIQLDIGDDVVMDAYMIKPRDFNPSLKYPVFVYVYSEPHGQTVLDRWSTRNIYHHVIADLGYLVVSMDSRGTPAPKGAAWRRAVFPSLGPLSTEEQAAGLKELGRTRPYVDLSRVGIWGWSGGGSNTLNAMFRKPEVYHVGIAVAPKPQAH
;
A
#
# COMPACT_ATOMS: atom_id res chain seq x y z
N GLY A 1 20.63 -25.75 8.85
CA GLY A 1 20.69 -24.82 7.70
C GLY A 1 19.99 -23.52 8.03
N TRP A 2 19.98 -22.56 7.10
CA TRP A 2 19.25 -21.30 7.21
C TRP A 2 18.02 -21.32 6.30
N PHE A 3 16.93 -20.71 6.74
CA PHE A 3 15.74 -20.45 5.94
C PHE A 3 15.55 -18.95 5.79
N TYR A 4 15.38 -18.48 4.55
CA TYR A 4 15.16 -17.08 4.21
C TYR A 4 13.68 -16.85 3.92
N TYR A 5 13.12 -15.75 4.41
CA TYR A 5 11.71 -15.42 4.22
C TYR A 5 11.47 -13.92 4.30
N TYR A 6 10.35 -13.47 3.71
CA TYR A 6 9.91 -12.09 3.84
C TYR A 6 9.08 -11.91 5.10
N ALA A 7 9.30 -10.81 5.82
CA ALA A 7 8.48 -10.41 6.95
C ALA A 7 8.39 -8.89 7.11
N SER A 8 7.39 -8.49 7.89
CA SER A 8 6.97 -7.10 8.09
C SER A 8 6.54 -6.91 9.56
N PRO A 9 7.43 -7.17 10.54
CA PRO A 9 7.04 -7.28 11.95
C PRO A 9 6.42 -6.01 12.53
N ASP A 10 6.91 -4.84 12.11
CA ASP A 10 6.52 -3.56 12.72
C ASP A 10 5.61 -2.72 11.81
N ASN A 11 5.62 -2.98 10.50
CA ASN A 11 4.88 -2.19 9.53
C ASN A 11 4.38 -3.05 8.36
N ALA A 12 3.06 -3.24 8.29
CA ALA A 12 2.42 -4.07 7.28
C ALA A 12 2.45 -3.48 5.86
N THR A 13 2.85 -2.22 5.70
CA THR A 13 3.00 -1.57 4.38
C THR A 13 4.38 -1.78 3.77
N GLN A 14 5.32 -2.37 4.51
CA GLN A 14 6.71 -2.58 4.09
C GLN A 14 7.05 -4.07 4.08
N LYS A 15 8.16 -4.47 3.43
CA LYS A 15 8.53 -5.89 3.32
C LYS A 15 10.03 -6.08 3.27
N TYR A 16 10.55 -6.86 4.21
CA TYR A 16 11.99 -7.07 4.40
C TYR A 16 12.39 -8.53 4.34
N LEU A 17 13.62 -8.81 3.95
CA LEU A 17 14.19 -10.15 3.99
C LEU A 17 14.73 -10.44 5.39
N TYR A 18 14.33 -11.58 5.94
CA TYR A 18 14.83 -12.16 7.17
C TYR A 18 15.40 -13.54 6.90
N ARG A 19 16.18 -14.06 7.86
CA ARG A 19 16.53 -15.46 7.93
C ARG A 19 16.39 -16.00 9.35
N VAL A 20 16.16 -17.30 9.46
CA VAL A 20 16.12 -18.03 10.73
C VAL A 20 16.87 -19.36 10.61
N ARG A 21 17.36 -19.88 11.73
CA ARG A 21 17.92 -21.23 11.77
C ARG A 21 16.80 -22.25 11.68
N LEU A 22 16.99 -23.27 10.83
CA LEU A 22 16.02 -24.38 10.69
C LEU A 22 15.83 -25.18 12.00
N ASP A 23 16.84 -25.18 12.87
CA ASP A 23 16.82 -25.85 14.17
C ASP A 23 16.19 -25.00 15.28
N GLY A 24 15.73 -23.77 14.98
CA GLY A 24 15.12 -22.86 15.95
C GLY A 24 16.08 -22.29 17.01
N SER A 25 17.39 -22.55 16.91
CA SER A 25 18.37 -22.16 17.94
C SER A 25 18.66 -20.66 18.05
N ARG A 26 18.16 -19.85 17.11
CA ARG A 26 18.41 -18.40 17.07
C ARG A 26 17.15 -17.64 16.70
N ALA A 27 17.05 -16.42 17.25
CA ALA A 27 16.07 -15.44 16.83
C ALA A 27 16.23 -15.10 15.33
N PRO A 28 15.14 -14.72 14.64
CA PRO A 28 15.22 -14.22 13.28
C PRO A 28 16.16 -13.03 13.12
N GLU A 29 16.91 -13.02 12.02
CA GLU A 29 17.86 -11.97 11.67
C GLU A 29 17.37 -11.23 10.41
N ARG A 30 17.22 -9.91 10.49
CA ARG A 30 16.94 -9.08 9.32
C ARG A 30 18.18 -9.01 8.44
N ILE A 31 18.01 -9.29 7.16
CA ILE A 31 19.06 -9.23 6.13
C ILE A 31 19.01 -7.92 5.37
N THR A 32 17.81 -7.41 5.09
CA THR A 32 17.66 -6.08 4.49
C THR A 32 18.23 -5.00 5.42
N PRO A 33 19.02 -4.03 4.93
CA PRO A 33 19.54 -2.92 5.74
C PRO A 33 18.44 -2.17 6.47
N VAL A 34 18.72 -1.71 7.69
CA VAL A 34 17.74 -1.04 8.58
C VAL A 34 17.36 0.34 8.06
N ASP A 35 18.28 1.02 7.39
CA ASP A 35 18.17 2.36 6.81
C ASP A 35 17.50 2.38 5.43
N GLN A 36 17.10 1.21 4.90
CA GLN A 36 16.33 1.11 3.66
C GLN A 36 14.87 0.72 3.98
N PRO A 37 13.95 1.69 4.11
CA PRO A 37 12.52 1.41 4.22
C PRO A 37 11.92 1.01 2.87
N GLY A 38 10.68 0.53 2.91
CA GLY A 38 9.89 0.23 1.73
C GLY A 38 9.74 -1.26 1.47
N THR A 39 9.69 -1.62 0.19
CA THR A 39 9.39 -2.99 -0.25
C THR A 39 10.58 -3.57 -1.00
N HIS A 40 11.06 -4.72 -0.53
CA HIS A 40 12.26 -5.38 -1.06
C HIS A 40 11.92 -6.71 -1.76
N ASN A 41 12.69 -7.07 -2.77
CA ASN A 41 12.68 -8.37 -3.43
C ASN A 41 14.11 -8.85 -3.64
N TYR A 42 14.33 -10.15 -3.48
CA TYR A 42 15.61 -10.84 -3.66
C TYR A 42 15.42 -12.06 -4.53
N ASP A 43 16.22 -12.15 -5.59
CA ASP A 43 16.36 -13.35 -6.42
C ASP A 43 17.75 -13.95 -6.17
N PHE A 44 17.78 -15.15 -5.59
CA PHE A 44 18.99 -15.74 -5.01
C PHE A 44 19.79 -16.55 -6.03
N SER A 45 21.11 -16.52 -5.92
CA SER A 45 21.94 -17.57 -6.53
C SER A 45 21.61 -18.94 -5.93
N PRO A 46 21.84 -20.06 -6.64
CA PRO A 46 21.55 -21.41 -6.13
C PRO A 46 22.19 -21.75 -4.79
N ASP A 47 23.33 -21.12 -4.46
CA ASP A 47 24.06 -21.29 -3.21
C ASP A 47 23.74 -20.22 -2.13
N ALA A 48 22.78 -19.32 -2.42
CA ALA A 48 22.36 -18.21 -1.58
C ALA A 48 23.48 -17.27 -1.10
N ARG A 49 24.61 -17.21 -1.82
CA ARG A 49 25.72 -16.29 -1.52
C ARG A 49 25.54 -14.92 -2.17
N LEU A 50 24.84 -14.86 -3.29
CA LEU A 50 24.54 -13.64 -4.02
C LEU A 50 23.03 -13.54 -4.22
N ALA A 51 22.53 -12.32 -4.41
CA ALA A 51 21.17 -12.09 -4.86
C ALA A 51 21.07 -10.84 -5.72
N PHE A 52 20.16 -10.85 -6.70
CA PHE A 52 19.63 -9.61 -7.26
C PHE A 52 18.62 -9.05 -6.26
N HIS A 53 18.92 -7.87 -5.73
CA HIS A 53 18.08 -7.16 -4.80
C HIS A 53 17.44 -5.96 -5.51
N THR A 54 16.11 -5.87 -5.46
CA THR A 54 15.38 -4.70 -5.95
C THR A 54 14.56 -4.14 -4.80
N TYR A 55 14.63 -2.84 -4.57
CA TYR A 55 13.80 -2.16 -3.57
C TYR A 55 13.33 -0.80 -4.04
N SER A 56 12.23 -0.33 -3.45
CA SER A 56 11.66 0.99 -3.69
C SER A 56 10.80 1.41 -2.50
N THR A 57 10.54 2.71 -2.40
CA THR A 57 9.47 3.29 -1.57
C THR A 57 8.31 3.74 -2.48
N PHE A 58 7.22 4.22 -1.91
CA PHE A 58 6.08 4.74 -2.67
C PHE A 58 6.48 5.87 -3.62
N ASP A 59 7.38 6.76 -3.19
CA ASP A 59 7.77 7.98 -3.90
C ASP A 59 9.15 7.89 -4.59
N ASN A 60 9.88 6.78 -4.43
CA ASN A 60 11.18 6.58 -5.07
C ASN A 60 11.16 5.36 -6.00
N PRO A 61 11.44 5.54 -7.31
CA PRO A 61 11.72 4.47 -8.26
C PRO A 61 12.69 3.41 -7.72
N PRO A 62 12.59 2.17 -8.22
CA PRO A 62 13.36 1.08 -7.67
C PRO A 62 14.85 1.19 -7.98
N VAL A 63 15.68 0.79 -7.04
CA VAL A 63 17.11 0.50 -7.28
C VAL A 63 17.27 -1.01 -7.39
N THR A 64 18.05 -1.47 -8.36
CA THR A 64 18.40 -2.88 -8.53
C THR A 64 19.90 -3.08 -8.39
N GLU A 65 20.29 -4.01 -7.52
CA GLU A 65 21.67 -4.24 -7.11
C GLU A 65 21.98 -5.74 -7.11
N LEU A 66 23.25 -6.08 -7.32
CA LEU A 66 23.79 -7.38 -6.96
C LEU A 66 24.39 -7.27 -5.56
N VAL A 67 23.89 -8.07 -4.62
CA VAL A 67 24.33 -8.06 -3.22
C VAL A 67 24.93 -9.41 -2.80
N GLN A 68 25.92 -9.38 -1.91
CA GLN A 68 26.44 -10.57 -1.24
C GLN A 68 25.74 -10.78 0.10
N LEU A 69 25.24 -11.99 0.30
CA LEU A 69 24.55 -12.44 1.51
C LEU A 69 25.50 -13.25 2.41
N PRO A 70 25.22 -13.31 3.74
CA PRO A 70 24.07 -12.73 4.44
C PRO A 70 24.27 -11.28 4.89
N LYS A 71 25.44 -10.68 4.67
CA LYS A 71 25.76 -9.33 5.16
C LYS A 71 25.09 -8.20 4.38
N HIS A 72 24.40 -8.51 3.28
CA HIS A 72 23.86 -7.52 2.35
C HIS A 72 24.95 -6.52 1.91
N ARG A 73 26.09 -7.02 1.43
CA ARG A 73 27.12 -6.13 0.87
C ARG A 73 26.82 -5.88 -0.59
N VAL A 74 26.54 -4.63 -0.96
CA VAL A 74 26.41 -4.25 -2.37
C VAL A 74 27.71 -4.55 -3.11
N VAL A 75 27.62 -5.41 -4.12
CA VAL A 75 28.74 -5.75 -5.01
C VAL A 75 28.73 -4.81 -6.21
N ARG A 76 27.54 -4.53 -6.74
CA ARG A 76 27.34 -3.67 -7.91
C ARG A 76 25.92 -3.15 -7.98
N VAL A 77 25.75 -1.87 -8.31
CA VAL A 77 24.46 -1.31 -8.73
C VAL A 77 24.24 -1.65 -10.21
N LEU A 78 23.10 -2.25 -10.52
CA LEU A 78 22.73 -2.68 -11.88
C LEU A 78 21.86 -1.65 -12.58
N GLU A 79 20.92 -1.04 -11.85
CA GLU A 79 20.05 0.04 -12.31
C GLU A 79 19.69 0.95 -11.13
N ASP A 80 20.02 2.23 -11.22
CA ASP A 80 19.78 3.23 -10.16
C ASP A 80 18.51 4.06 -10.41
N ASN A 81 17.93 3.98 -11.61
CA ASN A 81 16.78 4.75 -12.07
C ASN A 81 16.90 6.28 -11.85
N ASN A 82 18.11 6.84 -11.83
CA ASN A 82 18.33 8.28 -11.60
C ASN A 82 17.60 9.15 -12.63
N LYS A 83 17.59 8.74 -13.90
CA LYS A 83 16.85 9.45 -14.97
C LYS A 83 15.34 9.44 -14.74
N LEU A 84 14.78 8.34 -14.21
CA LEU A 84 13.36 8.25 -13.90
C LEU A 84 13.05 9.11 -12.67
N ASN A 85 13.89 9.03 -11.64
CA ASN A 85 13.84 9.87 -10.46
C ASN A 85 13.77 11.36 -10.82
N ASP A 86 14.67 11.84 -11.69
CA ASP A 86 14.68 13.24 -12.10
C ASP A 86 13.41 13.67 -12.85
N LYS A 87 12.80 12.75 -13.62
CA LYS A 87 11.53 13.01 -14.33
C LYS A 87 10.32 13.04 -13.40
N THR A 88 10.32 12.21 -12.35
CA THR A 88 9.15 12.06 -11.47
C THR A 88 9.19 13.00 -10.28
N ARG A 89 10.38 13.40 -9.82
CA ARG A 89 10.56 14.31 -8.67
C ARG A 89 9.72 15.59 -8.77
N PRO A 90 9.60 16.28 -9.93
CA PRO A 90 8.75 17.48 -10.03
C PRO A 90 7.25 17.21 -9.85
N LEU A 91 6.80 15.98 -10.13
CA LEU A 91 5.40 15.55 -10.02
C LEU A 91 5.04 15.17 -8.59
N ILE A 92 6.02 14.79 -7.77
CA ILE A 92 5.85 14.45 -6.34
C ILE A 92 6.03 15.74 -5.55
N SER A 93 4.97 16.54 -5.49
CA SER A 93 4.98 17.85 -4.85
C SER A 93 5.12 17.76 -3.33
N ARG A 94 4.58 16.69 -2.73
CA ARG A 94 4.62 16.40 -1.30
C ARG A 94 4.83 14.89 -1.12
N PRO A 95 5.53 14.46 -0.06
CA PRO A 95 5.68 13.05 0.24
C PRO A 95 4.32 12.43 0.60
N THR A 96 4.14 11.17 0.21
CA THR A 96 2.98 10.36 0.58
C THR A 96 3.00 10.08 2.08
N GLU A 97 1.87 10.28 2.75
CA GLU A 97 1.72 10.02 4.18
C GLU A 97 1.10 8.65 4.42
N PHE A 98 1.86 7.71 4.99
CA PHE A 98 1.30 6.48 5.54
C PHE A 98 0.72 6.75 6.92
N ILE A 99 -0.53 6.34 7.12
CA ILE A 99 -1.32 6.62 8.31
C ILE A 99 -2.08 5.36 8.73
N GLN A 100 -2.47 5.33 10.01
CA GLN A 100 -3.35 4.30 10.54
C GLN A 100 -4.69 4.92 10.93
N LEU A 101 -5.77 4.21 10.64
CA LEU A 101 -7.15 4.62 10.93
C LEU A 101 -7.77 3.56 11.83
N ASP A 102 -8.01 3.91 13.10
CA ASP A 102 -8.74 3.07 14.04
C ASP A 102 -10.24 3.23 13.79
N ILE A 103 -10.87 2.19 13.25
CA ILE A 103 -12.29 2.19 12.91
C ILE A 103 -13.16 1.55 14.00
N GLY A 104 -12.58 1.24 15.17
CA GLY A 104 -13.24 0.54 16.26
C GLY A 104 -13.15 -0.99 16.15
N ASP A 105 -13.71 -1.68 17.14
CA ASP A 105 -13.75 -3.15 17.23
C ASP A 105 -12.38 -3.84 17.03
N ASP A 106 -11.32 -3.23 17.57
CA ASP A 106 -9.92 -3.64 17.44
C ASP A 106 -9.41 -3.71 15.98
N VAL A 107 -10.04 -2.96 15.07
CA VAL A 107 -9.63 -2.87 13.66
C VAL A 107 -8.93 -1.55 13.38
N VAL A 108 -7.61 -1.64 13.17
CA VAL A 108 -6.79 -0.54 12.67
C VAL A 108 -6.44 -0.79 11.21
N MET A 109 -6.89 0.08 10.32
CA MET A 109 -6.59 0.02 8.88
C MET A 109 -5.31 0.78 8.57
N ASP A 110 -4.44 0.18 7.76
CA ASP A 110 -3.34 0.93 7.15
C ASP A 110 -3.90 1.72 5.96
N ALA A 111 -3.45 2.95 5.82
CA ALA A 111 -3.85 3.85 4.76
C ALA A 111 -2.66 4.70 4.27
N TYR A 112 -2.77 5.22 3.05
CA TYR A 112 -1.93 6.32 2.61
C TYR A 112 -2.79 7.50 2.19
N MET A 113 -2.21 8.70 2.27
CA MET A 113 -2.81 9.94 1.80
C MET A 113 -1.78 10.79 1.07
N ILE A 114 -2.18 11.33 -0.08
CA ILE A 114 -1.42 12.31 -0.83
C ILE A 114 -2.20 13.63 -0.77
N LYS A 115 -1.50 14.70 -0.40
CA LYS A 115 -2.04 16.05 -0.30
C LYS A 115 -1.68 16.85 -1.55
N PRO A 116 -2.53 17.80 -1.99
CA PRO A 116 -2.20 18.72 -3.08
C PRO A 116 -0.90 19.49 -2.81
N ARG A 117 -0.19 19.89 -3.86
CA ARG A 117 0.98 20.79 -3.80
C ARG A 117 0.79 21.96 -2.84
N ASP A 118 -0.24 22.76 -3.07
CA ASP A 118 -0.56 23.96 -2.31
C ASP A 118 -1.52 23.68 -1.13
N PHE A 119 -1.39 22.50 -0.51
CA PHE A 119 -2.24 22.11 0.61
C PHE A 119 -2.21 23.13 1.74
N ASN A 120 -3.42 23.54 2.16
CA ASN A 120 -3.71 24.44 3.25
C ASN A 120 -4.69 23.73 4.20
N PRO A 121 -4.31 23.46 5.46
CA PRO A 121 -5.15 22.73 6.42
C PRO A 121 -6.43 23.48 6.83
N SER A 122 -6.57 24.78 6.51
CA SER A 122 -7.79 25.56 6.74
C SER A 122 -8.84 25.40 5.63
N LEU A 123 -8.50 24.73 4.51
CA LEU A 123 -9.42 24.47 3.40
C LEU A 123 -10.00 23.04 3.48
N LYS A 124 -11.09 22.82 2.72
CA LYS A 124 -11.77 21.54 2.60
C LYS A 124 -11.54 20.94 1.21
N TYR A 125 -11.02 19.72 1.16
CA TYR A 125 -10.65 19.06 -0.09
C TYR A 125 -11.54 17.85 -0.39
N PRO A 126 -12.00 17.68 -1.63
CA PRO A 126 -12.66 16.46 -2.07
C PRO A 126 -11.71 15.26 -1.96
N VAL A 127 -12.26 14.08 -1.69
CA VAL A 127 -11.48 12.85 -1.52
C VAL A 127 -11.60 11.98 -2.76
N PHE A 128 -10.46 11.49 -3.25
CA PHE A 128 -10.39 10.51 -4.32
C PHE A 128 -9.80 9.21 -3.79
N VAL A 129 -10.65 8.21 -3.60
CA VAL A 129 -10.28 6.91 -3.02
C VAL A 129 -9.80 5.96 -4.11
N TYR A 130 -8.61 5.41 -3.94
CA TYR A 130 -8.13 4.26 -4.69
C TYR A 130 -8.35 2.98 -3.88
N VAL A 131 -9.10 2.03 -4.42
CA VAL A 131 -9.50 0.81 -3.71
C VAL A 131 -9.07 -0.46 -4.45
N TYR A 132 -8.70 -1.48 -3.68
CA TYR A 132 -8.71 -2.87 -4.13
C TYR A 132 -9.56 -3.72 -3.18
N SER A 133 -9.17 -3.80 -1.90
CA SER A 133 -9.88 -4.43 -0.78
C SER A 133 -10.45 -5.83 -1.04
N GLU A 134 -9.80 -6.56 -1.96
CA GLU A 134 -10.06 -7.97 -2.26
C GLU A 134 -8.85 -8.83 -1.87
N PRO A 135 -9.02 -10.16 -1.69
CA PRO A 135 -7.93 -11.04 -1.30
C PRO A 135 -6.72 -11.02 -2.24
N HIS A 136 -6.88 -10.69 -3.51
CA HIS A 136 -5.75 -10.79 -4.43
C HIS A 136 -4.67 -9.71 -4.23
N GLY A 137 -4.96 -8.57 -3.59
CA GLY A 137 -4.05 -7.42 -3.62
C GLY A 137 -4.16 -6.47 -2.43
N GLN A 138 -3.02 -5.88 -2.09
CA GLN A 138 -2.86 -4.80 -1.13
C GLN A 138 -2.60 -3.50 -1.90
N THR A 139 -3.15 -2.39 -1.43
CA THR A 139 -2.97 -1.08 -2.07
C THR A 139 -2.10 -0.13 -1.26
N VAL A 140 -2.11 -0.27 0.06
CA VAL A 140 -1.32 0.50 1.00
C VAL A 140 0.00 -0.23 1.23
N LEU A 141 0.88 -0.09 0.24
CA LEU A 141 2.19 -0.72 0.20
C LEU A 141 3.23 0.34 -0.18
N ASP A 142 4.25 0.51 0.65
CA ASP A 142 5.38 1.40 0.43
C ASP A 142 6.30 0.82 -0.65
N ARG A 143 5.85 0.99 -1.90
CA ARG A 143 6.46 0.45 -3.12
C ARG A 143 6.14 1.34 -4.30
N TRP A 144 7.13 1.53 -5.16
CA TRP A 144 6.96 2.30 -6.38
C TRP A 144 6.01 1.64 -7.38
N SER A 145 5.20 2.48 -8.03
CA SER A 145 4.39 2.12 -9.19
C SER A 145 4.15 3.36 -10.03
N THR A 146 4.01 3.21 -11.35
CA THR A 146 3.59 4.31 -12.22
C THR A 146 2.22 4.88 -11.84
N ARG A 147 1.38 4.08 -11.17
CA ARG A 147 0.10 4.54 -10.61
C ARG A 147 0.26 5.59 -9.52
N ASN A 148 1.34 5.53 -8.75
CA ASN A 148 1.61 6.49 -7.67
C ASN A 148 1.77 7.90 -8.26
N ILE A 149 2.41 8.01 -9.43
CA ILE A 149 2.55 9.28 -10.16
C ILE A 149 1.21 9.78 -10.69
N TYR A 150 0.36 8.89 -11.19
CA TYR A 150 -1.01 9.25 -11.54
C TYR A 150 -1.76 9.84 -10.32
N HIS A 151 -1.62 9.23 -9.13
CA HIS A 151 -2.22 9.74 -7.90
C HIS A 151 -1.65 11.08 -7.44
N HIS A 152 -0.35 11.30 -7.57
CA HIS A 152 0.26 12.62 -7.32
C HIS A 152 -0.30 13.70 -8.24
N VAL A 153 -0.47 13.39 -9.54
CA VAL A 153 -1.09 14.32 -10.49
C VAL A 153 -2.54 14.63 -10.12
N ILE A 154 -3.32 13.63 -9.71
CA ILE A 154 -4.70 13.86 -9.24
C ILE A 154 -4.71 14.72 -7.96
N ALA A 155 -3.77 14.52 -7.04
CA ALA A 155 -3.67 15.35 -5.84
C ALA A 155 -3.38 16.81 -6.19
N ASP A 156 -2.48 17.06 -7.13
CA ASP A 156 -2.15 18.41 -7.63
C ASP A 156 -3.34 19.09 -8.36
N LEU A 157 -4.36 18.34 -8.79
CA LEU A 157 -5.64 18.90 -9.26
C LEU A 157 -6.59 19.33 -8.12
N GLY A 158 -6.16 19.26 -6.86
CA GLY A 158 -6.91 19.74 -5.70
C GLY A 158 -7.69 18.66 -4.93
N TYR A 159 -7.32 17.39 -5.07
CA TYR A 159 -7.93 16.27 -4.34
C TYR A 159 -7.03 15.76 -3.21
N LEU A 160 -7.63 15.25 -2.14
CA LEU A 160 -6.93 14.30 -1.27
C LEU A 160 -7.03 12.92 -1.90
N VAL A 161 -5.90 12.36 -2.31
CA VAL A 161 -5.89 10.98 -2.81
C VAL A 161 -5.62 10.04 -1.64
N VAL A 162 -6.50 9.08 -1.43
CA VAL A 162 -6.48 8.18 -0.26
C VAL A 162 -6.60 6.75 -0.71
N SER A 163 -5.90 5.85 -0.03
CA SER A 163 -6.16 4.41 -0.12
C SER A 163 -6.13 3.81 1.27
N MET A 164 -6.97 2.81 1.50
CA MET A 164 -7.11 2.15 2.80
C MET A 164 -7.23 0.65 2.54
N ASP A 165 -6.49 -0.19 3.28
CA ASP A 165 -6.64 -1.63 3.17
C ASP A 165 -7.57 -2.16 4.26
N SER A 166 -8.72 -2.68 3.83
CA SER A 166 -9.67 -3.41 4.67
C SER A 166 -9.17 -4.81 5.04
N ARG A 167 -9.81 -5.43 6.03
CA ARG A 167 -9.67 -6.87 6.29
C ARG A 167 -10.00 -7.67 5.02
N GLY A 168 -9.33 -8.81 4.86
CA GLY A 168 -9.37 -9.65 3.66
C GLY A 168 -8.19 -9.44 2.71
N THR A 169 -7.55 -8.28 2.73
CA THR A 169 -6.34 -7.99 1.93
C THR A 169 -5.14 -8.87 2.33
N PRO A 170 -4.10 -9.01 1.48
CA PRO A 170 -2.92 -9.82 1.78
C PRO A 170 -1.91 -9.11 2.69
N ALA A 171 -2.30 -7.99 3.30
CA ALA A 171 -1.48 -7.29 4.27
C ALA A 171 -1.00 -8.29 5.35
N PRO A 172 0.26 -8.23 5.79
CA PRO A 172 0.86 -9.17 6.75
C PRO A 172 0.37 -8.93 8.19
N LYS A 173 -0.95 -8.92 8.39
CA LYS A 173 -1.67 -8.69 9.66
C LYS A 173 -2.30 -9.97 10.21
N GLY A 174 -1.84 -11.12 9.73
CA GLY A 174 -2.22 -12.44 10.23
C GLY A 174 -3.43 -13.08 9.56
N ALA A 175 -3.69 -14.33 9.92
CA ALA A 175 -4.71 -15.16 9.29
C ALA A 175 -6.14 -14.67 9.58
N ALA A 176 -6.40 -14.12 10.77
CA ALA A 176 -7.71 -13.56 11.13
C ALA A 176 -8.08 -12.38 10.23
N TRP A 177 -7.15 -11.45 10.02
CA TRP A 177 -7.29 -10.34 9.06
C TRP A 177 -7.63 -10.87 7.66
N ARG A 178 -6.86 -11.85 7.20
CA ARG A 178 -6.97 -12.41 5.85
C ARG A 178 -8.29 -13.13 5.58
N ARG A 179 -8.84 -13.80 6.59
CA ARG A 179 -10.03 -14.67 6.47
C ARG A 179 -11.35 -13.97 6.78
N ALA A 180 -11.34 -12.74 7.27
CA ALA A 180 -12.54 -12.02 7.72
C ALA A 180 -13.62 -11.86 6.63
N VAL A 181 -13.22 -11.88 5.35
CA VAL A 181 -14.15 -11.77 4.20
C VAL A 181 -14.75 -13.10 3.77
N PHE A 182 -14.46 -14.21 4.46
CA PHE A 182 -15.14 -15.49 4.19
C PHE A 182 -16.53 -15.50 4.85
N PRO A 183 -17.60 -15.97 4.19
CA PRO A 183 -17.65 -16.57 2.84
C PRO A 183 -18.02 -15.58 1.71
N SER A 184 -18.02 -14.26 1.94
CA SER A 184 -18.52 -13.27 0.98
C SER A 184 -17.62 -12.06 0.82
N LEU A 185 -17.28 -11.77 -0.44
CA LEU A 185 -16.52 -10.59 -0.85
C LEU A 185 -17.45 -9.39 -1.06
N GLY A 186 -17.06 -8.21 -0.59
CA GLY A 186 -17.78 -6.95 -0.82
C GLY A 186 -18.47 -6.34 0.40
N PRO A 187 -19.37 -7.03 1.14
CA PRO A 187 -20.07 -6.42 2.27
C PRO A 187 -19.12 -5.87 3.34
N LEU A 188 -18.21 -6.70 3.85
CA LEU A 188 -17.29 -6.29 4.92
C LEU A 188 -16.34 -5.17 4.48
N SER A 189 -15.72 -5.31 3.31
CA SER A 189 -14.82 -4.29 2.79
C SER A 189 -15.55 -2.96 2.59
N THR A 190 -16.81 -2.97 2.15
CA THR A 190 -17.60 -1.74 1.98
C THR A 190 -17.87 -1.02 3.29
N GLU A 191 -18.26 -1.76 4.34
CA GLU A 191 -18.45 -1.19 5.68
C GLU A 191 -17.17 -0.57 6.22
N GLU A 192 -16.05 -1.28 6.10
CA GLU A 192 -14.76 -0.81 6.62
C GLU A 192 -14.20 0.37 5.83
N GLN A 193 -14.34 0.40 4.51
CA GLN A 193 -13.92 1.56 3.71
C GLN A 193 -14.74 2.81 4.09
N ALA A 194 -16.05 2.67 4.29
CA ALA A 194 -16.90 3.77 4.75
C ALA A 194 -16.52 4.23 6.17
N ALA A 195 -16.26 3.30 7.09
CA ALA A 195 -15.79 3.59 8.44
C ALA A 195 -14.42 4.29 8.44
N GLY A 196 -13.49 3.82 7.59
CA GLY A 196 -12.16 4.42 7.41
C GLY A 196 -12.24 5.85 6.90
N LEU A 197 -13.11 6.15 5.92
CA LEU A 197 -13.35 7.52 5.47
C LEU A 197 -13.94 8.40 6.58
N LYS A 198 -14.89 7.88 7.35
CA LYS A 198 -15.48 8.60 8.47
C LYS A 198 -14.42 8.93 9.53
N GLU A 199 -13.55 7.98 9.87
CA GLU A 199 -12.45 8.18 10.80
C GLU A 199 -11.42 9.18 10.27
N LEU A 200 -11.09 9.10 8.98
CA LEU A 200 -10.23 10.05 8.30
C LEU A 200 -10.80 11.48 8.43
N GLY A 201 -12.09 11.66 8.15
CA GLY A 201 -12.75 12.96 8.25
C GLY A 201 -12.92 13.47 9.68
N ARG A 202 -13.10 12.57 10.65
CA ARG A 202 -13.16 12.91 12.08
C ARG A 202 -11.83 13.46 12.58
N THR A 203 -10.72 12.84 12.17
CA THR A 203 -9.36 13.18 12.65
C THR A 203 -8.70 14.29 11.84
N ARG A 204 -9.18 14.58 10.63
CA ARG A 204 -8.56 15.55 9.72
C ARG A 204 -9.60 16.57 9.22
N PRO A 205 -9.63 17.79 9.79
CA PRO A 205 -10.69 18.76 9.51
C PRO A 205 -10.66 19.30 8.09
N TYR A 206 -9.63 19.06 7.29
CA TYR A 206 -9.55 19.47 5.89
C TYR A 206 -10.16 18.46 4.91
N VAL A 207 -10.63 17.31 5.39
CA VAL A 207 -11.32 16.30 4.58
C VAL A 207 -12.77 16.71 4.36
N ASP A 208 -13.21 16.67 3.10
CA ASP A 208 -14.59 16.93 2.71
C ASP A 208 -15.32 15.62 2.34
N LEU A 209 -16.05 15.07 3.30
CA LEU A 209 -16.83 13.84 3.10
C LEU A 209 -18.11 14.04 2.26
N SER A 210 -18.47 15.29 1.91
CA SER A 210 -19.58 15.55 0.98
C SER A 210 -19.19 15.40 -0.49
N ARG A 211 -17.89 15.19 -0.78
CA ARG A 211 -17.34 15.07 -2.14
C ARG A 211 -16.31 13.96 -2.20
N VAL A 212 -16.79 12.73 -2.21
CA VAL A 212 -15.96 11.52 -2.26
C VAL A 212 -16.15 10.80 -3.60
N GLY A 213 -15.09 10.71 -4.38
CA GLY A 213 -14.98 9.82 -5.53
C GLY A 213 -14.21 8.55 -5.17
N ILE A 214 -14.49 7.44 -5.83
CA ILE A 214 -13.80 6.16 -5.64
C ILE A 214 -13.49 5.49 -6.97
N TRP A 215 -12.33 4.85 -7.07
CA TRP A 215 -11.93 4.10 -8.26
C TRP A 215 -11.09 2.86 -7.94
N GLY A 216 -11.16 1.88 -8.83
CA GLY A 216 -10.34 0.67 -8.73
C GLY A 216 -10.41 -0.21 -9.97
N TRP A 217 -9.45 -1.12 -10.09
CA TRP A 217 -9.32 -2.05 -11.23
C TRP A 217 -9.51 -3.49 -10.77
N SER A 218 -10.19 -4.32 -11.58
CA SER A 218 -10.44 -5.73 -11.28
C SER A 218 -11.21 -5.89 -9.95
N GLY A 219 -10.63 -6.51 -8.92
CA GLY A 219 -11.20 -6.57 -7.57
C GLY A 219 -11.54 -5.18 -7.00
N GLY A 220 -10.71 -4.18 -7.30
CA GLY A 220 -11.01 -2.78 -6.97
C GLY A 220 -12.19 -2.21 -7.74
N GLY A 221 -12.40 -2.65 -8.98
CA GLY A 221 -13.59 -2.29 -9.76
C GLY A 221 -14.85 -2.90 -9.15
N SER A 222 -14.80 -4.16 -8.71
CA SER A 222 -15.88 -4.78 -7.96
C SER A 222 -16.14 -4.06 -6.63
N ASN A 223 -15.10 -3.69 -5.88
CA ASN A 223 -15.25 -2.88 -4.65
C ASN A 223 -15.80 -1.49 -4.92
N THR A 224 -15.44 -0.85 -6.04
CA THR A 224 -16.02 0.42 -6.46
C THR A 224 -17.53 0.27 -6.65
N LEU A 225 -17.99 -0.78 -7.33
CA LEU A 225 -19.43 -1.06 -7.47
C LEU A 225 -20.08 -1.35 -6.10
N ASN A 226 -19.44 -2.18 -5.26
CA ASN A 226 -19.97 -2.50 -3.93
C ASN A 226 -20.16 -1.22 -3.08
N ALA A 227 -19.16 -0.33 -3.07
CA ALA A 227 -19.21 0.95 -2.38
C ALA A 227 -20.33 1.85 -2.88
N MET A 228 -20.43 2.06 -4.20
CA MET A 228 -21.46 2.92 -4.80
C MET A 228 -22.88 2.41 -4.53
N PHE A 229 -23.11 1.09 -4.55
CA PHE A 229 -24.45 0.53 -4.38
C PHE A 229 -24.86 0.29 -2.92
N ARG A 230 -23.91 0.04 -2.01
CA ARG A 230 -24.23 -0.23 -0.59
C ARG A 230 -24.06 1.00 0.31
N LYS A 231 -23.27 1.98 -0.11
CA LYS A 231 -23.00 3.23 0.64
C LYS A 231 -23.12 4.48 -0.25
N PRO A 232 -24.24 4.66 -0.99
CA PRO A 232 -24.43 5.82 -1.86
C PRO A 232 -24.42 7.17 -1.10
N GLU A 233 -24.65 7.16 0.22
CA GLU A 233 -24.54 8.32 1.10
C GLU A 233 -23.09 8.74 1.39
N VAL A 234 -22.12 7.86 1.12
CA VAL A 234 -20.68 8.11 1.31
C VAL A 234 -19.99 8.43 -0.02
N TYR A 235 -20.29 7.66 -1.07
CA TYR A 235 -19.59 7.74 -2.36
C TYR A 235 -20.45 8.38 -3.44
N HIS A 236 -19.94 9.45 -4.05
CA HIS A 236 -20.69 10.33 -4.94
C HIS A 236 -20.38 10.07 -6.42
N VAL A 237 -19.19 9.55 -6.72
CA VAL A 237 -18.76 9.18 -8.08
C VAL A 237 -17.90 7.91 -8.02
N GLY A 238 -18.18 6.94 -8.89
CA GLY A 238 -17.44 5.68 -8.96
C GLY A 238 -16.84 5.43 -10.34
N ILE A 239 -15.56 5.05 -10.41
CA ILE A 239 -14.87 4.65 -11.65
C ILE A 239 -14.45 3.17 -11.51
N ALA A 240 -15.35 2.26 -11.93
CA ALA A 240 -15.13 0.83 -11.84
C ALA A 240 -14.49 0.28 -13.12
N VAL A 241 -13.23 -0.13 -13.06
CA VAL A 241 -12.51 -0.65 -14.23
C VAL A 241 -12.40 -2.16 -14.20
N ALA A 242 -12.84 -2.82 -15.27
CA ALA A 242 -12.88 -4.28 -15.41
C ALA A 242 -13.44 -5.03 -14.17
N PRO A 243 -14.59 -4.62 -13.62
CA PRO A 243 -15.18 -5.27 -12.45
C PRO A 243 -15.59 -6.72 -12.76
N LYS A 244 -15.58 -7.57 -11.74
CA LYS A 244 -16.22 -8.90 -11.76
C LYS A 244 -17.41 -8.88 -10.79
N PRO A 245 -18.61 -8.47 -11.24
CA PRO A 245 -19.78 -8.28 -10.37
C PRO A 245 -20.45 -9.59 -9.94
N GLN A 246 -20.10 -10.72 -10.54
CA GLN A 246 -20.58 -12.05 -10.14
C GLN A 246 -19.39 -12.94 -9.76
N ALA A 247 -19.42 -13.50 -8.56
CA ALA A 247 -18.56 -14.62 -8.19
C ALA A 247 -19.11 -15.87 -8.89
N HIS A 248 -18.27 -16.53 -9.69
CA HIS A 248 -18.59 -17.84 -10.28
C HIS A 248 -18.54 -18.91 -9.20
#